data_AF-A0A7M7PE89-F1
#
_entry.id   AF-A0A7M7PE89-F1
#
_cell.length_a   1.000
_cell.length_b   1.000
_cell.length_c   1.000
_cell.angle_alpha   90.00
_cell.angle_beta   90.00
_cell.angle_gamma   90.00
#
_symmetry.space_group_name_H-M   'P 1'
#
loop_
_entity.id
_entity.type
_entity.pdbx_description
1 polymer ?
#
loop_
_entity_poly.entity_id
_entity_poly.type
_entity_poly.pdbx_seq_one_letter_code
_entity_poly.pdbx_strand_id
1 'polypeptide(L)'
;MIQIAKVPNSKWDYDVFISFLKRRVEDNTESRGKPVLCIFSDASESAYGTCAYLRWRTDDNKYEVRFVAAKSKVAPLKTLTMPRLELQAAVVAARLYKAISEEIRLEIEKVVFFVDSMIVFHWIKSPARSFKAFVSSRVGEIQSLTDPSQWKHIPGTFAIFIMVSEP
;
A
#
# COMPACT_ATOMS: atom_id res chain seq x y z
N MET A 1 16.20 -13.26 -9.77
CA MET A 1 15.55 -14.04 -8.69
C MET A 1 15.30 -13.07 -7.54
N ILE A 2 14.08 -12.52 -7.41
CA ILE A 2 13.79 -11.51 -6.37
C ILE A 2 13.52 -12.26 -5.07
N GLN A 3 14.45 -12.18 -4.12
CA GLN A 3 14.30 -12.73 -2.78
C GLN A 3 13.26 -11.89 -2.03
N ILE A 4 12.04 -12.41 -1.90
CA ILE A 4 11.01 -11.84 -1.03
C ILE A 4 11.44 -12.20 0.40
N ALA A 5 11.88 -11.21 1.19
CA ALA A 5 12.17 -11.44 2.60
C ALA A 5 10.87 -11.83 3.32
N LYS A 6 10.83 -13.05 3.86
CA LYS A 6 9.74 -13.55 4.69
C LYS A 6 9.83 -12.85 6.04
N VAL A 7 9.05 -11.79 6.25
CA VAL A 7 9.00 -11.08 7.54
C VAL A 7 8.34 -12.03 8.57
N PRO A 8 8.95 -12.26 9.76
CA PRO A 8 8.42 -13.20 10.75
C PRO A 8 7.06 -12.76 11.31
N ASN A 9 6.23 -13.75 11.64
CA ASN A 9 4.80 -13.59 11.84
C ASN A 9 4.37 -13.12 13.25
N SER A 10 5.24 -12.46 14.01
CA SER A 10 4.92 -12.09 15.41
C SER A 10 5.63 -10.82 15.85
N LYS A 11 4.82 -9.75 16.01
CA LYS A 11 5.22 -8.37 16.33
C LYS A 11 6.21 -7.77 15.32
N TRP A 12 6.00 -6.50 15.02
CA TRP A 12 6.90 -5.73 14.18
C TRP A 12 8.28 -5.76 14.83
N ASP A 13 9.23 -6.45 14.23
CA ASP A 13 10.63 -6.10 14.43
C ASP A 13 10.89 -4.90 13.52
N TYR A 14 10.53 -3.73 14.05
CA TYR A 14 10.68 -2.46 13.34
C TYR A 14 12.14 -2.28 12.94
N ASP A 15 13.08 -2.60 13.82
CA ASP A 15 14.51 -2.46 13.56
C ASP A 15 14.98 -3.29 12.35
N VAL A 16 14.51 -4.54 12.22
CA VAL A 16 14.77 -5.36 11.02
C VAL A 16 14.14 -4.72 9.78
N PHE A 17 12.87 -4.30 9.84
CA PHE A 17 12.21 -3.61 8.74
C PHE A 17 12.95 -2.34 8.30
N ILE A 18 13.45 -1.54 9.25
CA ILE A 18 14.16 -0.28 9.03
C ILE A 18 15.50 -0.55 8.35
N SER A 19 16.23 -1.57 8.81
CA SER A 19 17.52 -1.95 8.23
C SER A 19 17.38 -2.37 6.76
N PHE A 20 16.29 -3.09 6.41
CA PHE A 20 15.98 -3.47 5.04
C PHE A 20 15.58 -2.27 4.18
N LEU A 21 14.78 -1.35 4.72
CA LEU A 21 14.35 -0.13 4.04
C LEU A 21 15.53 0.78 3.71
N LYS A 22 16.41 1.06 4.69
CA LYS A 22 17.59 1.91 4.51
C LYS A 22 18.52 1.36 3.42
N ARG A 23 18.80 0.06 3.45
CA ARG A 23 19.69 -0.60 2.49
C ARG A 23 19.20 -0.54 1.04
N ARG A 24 17.89 -0.38 0.79
CA ARG A 24 17.31 -0.43 -0.56
C ARG A 24 17.06 0.94 -1.17
N VAL A 25 17.07 1.98 -0.34
CA VAL A 25 16.83 3.37 -0.74
C VAL A 25 18.13 4.11 -1.09
N GLU A 26 19.29 3.68 -0.59
CA GLU A 26 20.55 4.43 -0.68
C GLU A 26 21.36 4.29 -1.98
N ASP A 27 20.97 3.45 -2.95
CA ASP A 27 21.76 3.30 -4.18
C ASP A 27 21.13 3.97 -5.41
N ASN A 28 21.93 4.81 -6.06
CA ASN A 28 21.83 5.32 -7.43
C ASN A 28 21.12 6.67 -7.70
N THR A 29 21.97 7.63 -8.07
CA THR A 29 21.83 9.07 -8.27
C THR A 29 21.61 9.47 -9.74
N GLU A 30 20.61 8.89 -10.41
CA GLU A 30 20.19 9.36 -11.75
C GLU A 30 18.74 9.88 -11.79
N SER A 31 17.93 9.59 -10.77
CA SER A 31 16.53 10.00 -10.72
C SER A 31 16.41 11.41 -10.12
N ARG A 32 16.01 12.41 -10.93
CA ARG A 32 15.73 13.77 -10.44
C ARG A 32 14.32 13.87 -9.87
N GLY A 33 14.22 14.39 -8.65
CA GLY A 33 12.95 14.78 -8.02
C GLY A 33 12.50 13.88 -6.87
N LYS A 34 11.39 14.28 -6.25
CA LYS A 34 10.78 13.58 -5.12
C LYS A 34 9.98 12.38 -5.66
N PRO A 35 10.14 11.16 -5.10
CA PRO A 35 9.36 10.01 -5.56
C PRO A 35 7.89 10.12 -5.21
N VAL A 36 7.08 9.38 -5.95
CA VAL A 36 5.69 9.06 -5.59
C VAL A 36 5.69 7.72 -4.85
N LEU A 37 5.08 7.68 -3.67
CA LEU A 37 4.86 6.42 -2.94
C LEU A 37 3.54 5.78 -3.41
N CYS A 38 3.64 4.68 -4.14
CA CYS A 38 2.51 3.90 -4.64
C CYS A 38 2.30 2.68 -3.74
N ILE A 39 1.09 2.54 -3.18
CA ILE A 39 0.74 1.43 -2.29
C ILE A 39 -0.47 0.70 -2.87
N PHE A 40 -0.31 -0.57 -3.18
CA PHE A 40 -1.37 -1.42 -3.74
C PHE A 40 -1.88 -2.34 -2.66
N SER A 41 -3.19 -2.56 -2.62
CA SER A 41 -3.83 -3.55 -1.76
C SER A 41 -4.65 -4.52 -2.60
N ASP A 42 -4.55 -5.80 -2.28
CA ASP A 42 -5.22 -6.87 -2.99
C ASP A 42 -5.67 -7.95 -1.99
N ALA A 43 -6.77 -8.63 -2.31
CA ALA A 43 -7.32 -9.70 -1.51
C ALA A 43 -7.85 -10.85 -2.37
N SER A 44 -7.60 -12.05 -1.88
CA SER A 44 -8.16 -13.31 -2.35
C SER A 44 -8.87 -14.02 -1.21
N GLU A 45 -9.62 -15.07 -1.52
CA GLU A 45 -10.28 -15.92 -0.52
C GLU A 45 -9.29 -16.55 0.47
N SER A 46 -8.03 -16.75 0.06
CA SER A 46 -7.00 -17.42 0.86
C SER A 46 -6.11 -16.45 1.64
N ALA A 47 -5.88 -15.24 1.13
CA ALA A 47 -4.98 -14.26 1.72
C ALA A 47 -5.29 -12.84 1.23
N TYR A 48 -4.91 -11.86 2.03
CA TYR A 48 -4.97 -10.45 1.66
C TYR A 48 -3.65 -9.76 1.99
N GLY A 49 -3.29 -8.73 1.24
CA GLY A 49 -1.99 -8.08 1.40
C GLY A 49 -1.86 -6.76 0.70
N THR A 50 -0.67 -6.18 0.84
CA THR A 50 -0.31 -4.89 0.28
C THR A 50 1.17 -4.86 -0.09
N CYS A 51 1.51 -4.07 -1.10
CA CYS A 51 2.88 -3.80 -1.51
C CYS A 51 3.06 -2.30 -1.77
N ALA A 52 4.22 -1.79 -1.36
CA ALA A 52 4.61 -0.39 -1.46
C ALA A 52 5.84 -0.25 -2.36
N TYR A 53 5.78 0.75 -3.24
CA TYR A 53 6.82 1.07 -4.19
C TYR A 53 7.07 2.58 -4.23
N LEU A 54 8.32 2.97 -4.44
CA LEU A 54 8.66 4.33 -4.80
C LEU A 54 8.79 4.42 -6.32
N ARG A 55 8.20 5.44 -6.91
CA ARG A 55 8.21 5.69 -8.36
C ARG A 55 8.81 7.08 -8.63
N TRP A 56 9.90 7.13 -9.38
CA TRP A 56 10.54 8.36 -9.86
C TRP A 56 10.24 8.56 -11.34
N ARG A 57 10.13 9.83 -11.74
CA ARG A 57 10.17 10.21 -13.14
C ARG A 57 11.63 10.39 -13.54
N THR A 58 12.03 9.78 -14.66
CA THR A 58 13.38 9.95 -15.22
C THR A 58 13.38 11.06 -16.28
N ASP A 59 14.57 11.53 -16.67
CA ASP A 59 14.73 12.57 -17.70
C ASP A 59 14.12 12.17 -19.07
N ASP A 60 14.13 10.87 -19.39
CA ASP A 60 13.50 10.29 -20.59
C ASP A 60 11.96 10.21 -20.58
N ASN A 61 11.25 10.84 -19.62
CA ASN A 61 9.82 10.63 -19.38
C ASN A 61 9.44 9.16 -19.06
N LYS A 62 10.40 8.34 -18.65
CA LYS A 62 10.16 6.98 -18.17
C LYS A 62 9.96 7.00 -16.65
N TYR A 63 9.58 5.85 -16.11
CA TYR A 63 9.41 5.65 -14.68
C TYR A 63 10.42 4.63 -14.17
N GLU A 64 11.15 5.02 -13.13
CA GLU A 64 11.94 4.10 -12.32
C GLU A 64 11.13 3.70 -11.09
N VAL A 65 11.06 2.41 -10.82
CA VAL A 65 10.26 1.86 -9.73
C VAL A 65 11.14 1.04 -8.80
N ARG A 66 11.10 1.34 -7.51
CA ARG A 66 11.80 0.56 -6.48
C ARG A 66 10.82 0.00 -5.47
N PHE A 67 10.92 -1.31 -5.23
CA PHE A 67 10.18 -1.98 -4.18
C PHE A 67 10.65 -1.52 -2.80
N VAL A 68 9.70 -1.12 -1.95
CA VAL A 68 9.95 -0.69 -0.57
C VAL A 68 9.66 -1.83 0.39
N ALA A 69 8.42 -2.31 0.39
CA ALA A 69 7.92 -3.24 1.39
C ALA A 69 6.66 -3.95 0.91
N ALA A 70 6.39 -5.13 1.48
CA ALA A 70 5.11 -5.80 1.32
C ALA A 70 4.68 -6.46 2.63
N LYS A 71 3.37 -6.61 2.79
CA LYS A 71 2.78 -7.29 3.94
C LYS A 71 1.56 -8.08 3.50
N SER A 72 1.52 -9.35 3.85
CA SER A 72 0.37 -10.22 3.60
C SER A 72 -0.08 -10.92 4.88
N LYS A 73 -1.34 -11.35 4.89
CA LYS A 73 -1.97 -12.11 5.96
C LYS A 73 -2.85 -13.20 5.37
N VAL A 74 -2.88 -14.34 6.04
CA VAL A 74 -3.81 -15.43 5.71
C VAL A 74 -5.24 -14.97 6.02
N ALA A 75 -6.18 -15.30 5.13
CA ALA A 75 -7.58 -15.00 5.35
C ALA A 75 -8.09 -15.71 6.63
N PRO A 76 -8.95 -15.07 7.43
CA PRO A 76 -9.47 -15.68 8.64
C PRO A 76 -10.25 -16.96 8.31
N LEU A 77 -10.18 -17.97 9.19
CA LEU A 77 -10.97 -19.21 9.06
C LEU A 77 -12.48 -18.95 9.05
N LYS A 78 -12.92 -17.86 9.70
CA LYS A 78 -14.30 -17.38 9.58
C LYS A 78 -14.45 -16.66 8.24
N THR A 79 -15.30 -17.22 7.38
CA THR A 79 -15.60 -16.69 6.05
C THR A 79 -16.04 -15.24 6.12
N LEU A 80 -15.17 -14.36 5.61
CA LEU A 80 -15.50 -12.98 5.28
C LEU A 80 -15.89 -12.92 3.80
N THR A 81 -16.78 -11.99 3.46
CA THR A 81 -17.09 -11.71 2.05
C THR A 81 -15.87 -11.08 1.37
N MET A 82 -15.72 -11.25 0.06
CA MET A 82 -14.63 -10.65 -0.73
C MET A 82 -14.46 -9.14 -0.46
N PRO A 83 -15.51 -8.29 -0.46
CA PRO A 83 -15.36 -6.87 -0.12
C PRO A 83 -14.79 -6.59 1.27
N ARG A 84 -15.03 -7.47 2.24
CA ARG A 84 -14.49 -7.32 3.59
C ARG A 84 -13.02 -7.72 3.66
N LEU A 85 -12.59 -8.69 2.85
CA LEU A 85 -11.18 -9.06 2.72
C LEU A 85 -10.39 -7.96 2.01
N GLU A 86 -10.93 -7.40 0.93
CA GLU A 86 -10.36 -6.24 0.23
C GLU A 86 -10.25 -5.02 1.18
N LEU A 87 -11.28 -4.77 2.00
CA LEU A 87 -11.20 -3.73 3.04
C LEU A 87 -10.13 -4.03 4.10
N GLN A 88 -9.90 -5.30 4.46
CA GLN A 88 -8.79 -5.66 5.33
C GLN A 88 -7.44 -5.37 4.66
N ALA A 89 -7.29 -5.67 3.37
CA ALA A 89 -6.09 -5.33 2.59
C ALA A 89 -5.80 -3.82 2.64
N ALA A 90 -6.83 -2.99 2.46
CA ALA A 90 -6.73 -1.53 2.57
C ALA A 90 -6.30 -1.07 3.98
N VAL A 91 -6.79 -1.70 5.05
CA VAL A 91 -6.31 -1.41 6.42
C VAL A 91 -4.82 -1.75 6.57
N VAL A 92 -4.38 -2.89 6.01
CA VAL A 92 -2.95 -3.25 6.05
C VAL A 92 -2.12 -2.23 5.26
N ALA A 93 -2.62 -1.74 4.12
CA ALA A 93 -1.98 -0.69 3.33
C ALA A 93 -1.81 0.62 4.13
N ALA A 94 -2.86 1.09 4.81
CA ALA A 94 -2.79 2.29 5.65
C ALA A 94 -1.79 2.14 6.81
N ARG A 95 -1.72 0.97 7.43
CA ARG A 95 -0.74 0.67 8.49
C ARG A 95 0.69 0.58 7.95
N LEU A 96 0.87 -0.02 6.77
CA LEU A 96 2.17 -0.09 6.11
C LEU A 96 2.66 1.31 5.75
N TYR A 97 1.78 2.16 5.22
CA TYR A 97 2.07 3.55 4.96
C TYR A 97 2.58 4.27 6.21
N LYS A 98 1.85 4.17 7.34
CA LYS A 98 2.28 4.79 8.60
C LYS A 98 3.69 4.37 8.99
N ALA A 99 3.98 3.06 8.94
CA ALA A 99 5.31 2.53 9.26
C ALA A 99 6.40 3.01 8.29
N ILE A 100 6.09 3.18 7.00
CA ILE A 100 7.02 3.74 6.02
C ILE A 100 7.24 5.23 6.30
N SER A 101 6.19 6.00 6.54
CA SER A 101 6.25 7.45 6.77
C SER A 101 7.01 7.84 8.02
N GLU A 102 6.99 7.01 9.07
CA GLU A 102 7.74 7.24 10.31
C GLU A 102 9.27 7.06 10.10
N GLU A 103 9.68 6.34 9.04
CA GLU A 103 11.04 5.79 8.93
C GLU A 103 11.77 6.25 7.66
N ILE A 104 11.02 6.61 6.64
CA ILE A 104 11.56 7.10 5.38
C ILE A 104 12.19 8.49 5.60
N ARG A 105 13.48 8.59 5.26
CA ARG A 105 14.24 9.87 5.31
C ARG A 105 14.17 10.65 4.00
N LEU A 106 13.50 10.10 2.99
CA LEU A 106 13.28 10.74 1.71
C LEU A 106 12.05 11.63 1.76
N GLU A 107 12.14 12.79 1.10
CA GLU A 107 10.97 13.63 0.88
C GLU A 107 10.13 13.05 -0.29
N ILE A 108 8.89 12.66 0.00
CA ILE A 108 7.96 12.06 -0.96
C ILE A 108 7.11 13.17 -1.59
N GLU A 109 6.94 13.18 -2.92
CA GLU A 109 6.11 14.16 -3.63
C GLU A 109 4.63 13.98 -3.26
N LYS A 110 4.16 12.74 -3.35
CA LYS A 110 2.78 12.36 -3.05
C LYS A 110 2.67 10.87 -2.75
N VAL A 111 1.59 10.52 -2.07
CA VAL A 111 1.24 9.14 -1.72
C VAL A 111 -0.05 8.78 -2.45
N VAL A 112 -0.08 7.60 -3.07
CA VAL A 112 -1.25 7.10 -3.79
C VAL A 112 -1.53 5.66 -3.35
N PHE A 113 -2.77 5.43 -2.91
CA PHE A 113 -3.26 4.10 -2.55
C PHE A 113 -4.13 3.56 -3.67
N PHE A 114 -3.95 2.30 -4.00
CA PHE A 114 -4.67 1.62 -5.07
C PHE A 114 -5.43 0.43 -4.52
N VAL A 115 -6.74 0.44 -4.78
CA VAL A 115 -7.67 -0.67 -4.50
C VAL A 115 -8.28 -1.14 -5.81
N ASP A 116 -8.49 -2.45 -5.92
CA ASP A 116 -9.13 -3.08 -7.08
C ASP A 116 -10.66 -3.16 -6.99
N SER A 117 -11.18 -2.92 -5.79
CA SER A 117 -12.61 -2.96 -5.48
C SER A 117 -13.26 -1.59 -5.46
N MET A 118 -14.24 -1.39 -6.35
CA MET A 118 -15.07 -0.19 -6.34
C MET A 118 -15.84 -0.06 -5.02
N ILE A 119 -16.28 -1.17 -4.41
CA ILE A 119 -17.03 -1.13 -3.14
C ILE A 119 -16.15 -0.56 -2.04
N VAL A 120 -14.91 -1.06 -1.90
CA VAL A 120 -13.95 -0.57 -0.91
C VAL A 120 -13.58 0.89 -1.18
N PHE A 121 -13.35 1.26 -2.44
CA PHE A 121 -13.09 2.64 -2.82
C PHE A 121 -14.20 3.59 -2.33
N HIS A 122 -15.47 3.27 -2.59
CA HIS A 122 -16.60 4.07 -2.13
C HIS A 122 -16.72 4.10 -0.60
N TRP A 123 -16.45 2.98 0.08
CA TRP A 123 -16.44 2.95 1.54
C TRP A 123 -15.39 3.90 2.13
N ILE A 124 -14.17 3.92 1.57
CA ILE A 124 -13.09 4.79 2.04
C ILE A 124 -13.39 6.28 1.83
N LYS A 125 -14.06 6.63 0.73
CA LYS A 125 -14.47 8.02 0.43
C LYS A 125 -15.67 8.50 1.26
N SER A 126 -16.42 7.58 1.87
CA SER A 126 -17.64 7.90 2.62
C SER A 126 -17.36 8.04 4.12
N PRO A 127 -18.14 8.85 4.86
CA PRO A 127 -17.97 8.97 6.31
C PRO A 127 -18.13 7.62 7.03
N ALA A 128 -17.14 7.20 7.81
CA ALA A 128 -17.12 5.89 8.48
C ALA A 128 -18.41 5.55 9.26
N ARG A 129 -19.04 6.56 9.86
CA ARG A 129 -20.26 6.42 10.68
C ARG A 129 -21.51 5.95 9.93
N SER A 130 -21.51 5.99 8.59
CA SER A 130 -22.66 5.55 7.79
C SER A 130 -22.76 4.03 7.66
N PHE A 131 -21.73 3.28 8.09
CA PHE A 131 -21.65 1.84 7.90
C PHE A 131 -21.88 1.04 9.17
N LYS A 132 -22.17 -0.27 9.00
CA LYS A 132 -22.21 -1.23 10.11
C LYS A 132 -20.84 -1.33 10.80
N ALA A 133 -20.84 -1.69 12.08
CA ALA A 133 -19.67 -1.69 12.97
C ALA A 133 -18.38 -2.24 12.36
N PHE A 134 -18.43 -3.38 11.64
CA PHE A 134 -17.24 -3.93 10.97
C PHE A 134 -16.65 -2.93 9.97
N VAL A 135 -17.41 -2.52 8.96
CA VAL A 135 -16.91 -1.61 7.91
C VAL A 135 -16.56 -0.24 8.51
N SER A 136 -17.42 0.27 9.39
CA SER A 136 -17.23 1.56 10.07
C SER A 136 -15.88 1.65 10.80
N SER A 137 -15.55 0.64 11.62
CA SER A 137 -14.30 0.60 12.37
C SER A 137 -13.07 0.59 11.46
N ARG A 138 -13.10 -0.13 10.33
CA ARG A 138 -11.95 -0.21 9.40
C ARG A 138 -11.82 1.06 8.57
N VAL A 139 -12.93 1.60 8.07
CA VAL A 139 -12.93 2.87 7.34
C VAL A 139 -12.45 4.01 8.24
N GLY A 140 -12.91 4.06 9.49
CA GLY A 140 -12.45 5.05 10.46
C GLY A 140 -10.95 4.95 10.73
N GLU A 141 -10.40 3.73 10.83
CA GLU A 141 -8.96 3.54 10.95
C GLU A 141 -8.21 4.04 9.70
N ILE A 142 -8.65 3.67 8.49
CA ILE A 142 -8.05 4.14 7.24
C ILE A 142 -8.05 5.68 7.17
N GLN A 143 -9.19 6.31 7.48
CA GLN A 143 -9.36 7.77 7.46
C GLN A 143 -8.55 8.48 8.55
N SER A 144 -8.22 7.80 9.66
CA SER A 144 -7.32 8.35 10.69
C SER A 144 -5.83 8.30 10.30
N LEU A 145 -5.46 7.44 9.36
CA LEU A 145 -4.08 7.19 8.95
C LEU A 145 -3.71 7.79 7.59
N THR A 146 -4.72 8.05 6.75
CA THR A 146 -4.55 8.44 5.34
C THR A 146 -5.62 9.45 4.96
N ASP A 147 -5.34 10.26 3.94
CA ASP A 147 -6.35 11.15 3.37
C ASP A 147 -7.18 10.38 2.32
N PRO A 148 -8.53 10.37 2.40
CA PRO A 148 -9.37 9.72 1.40
C PRO A 148 -9.09 10.14 -0.04
N SER A 149 -8.62 11.36 -0.30
CA SER A 149 -8.23 11.86 -1.62
C SER A 149 -7.08 11.08 -2.26
N GLN A 150 -6.19 10.48 -1.44
CA GLN A 150 -5.04 9.70 -1.89
C GLN A 150 -5.42 8.31 -2.44
N TRP A 151 -6.64 7.85 -2.17
CA TRP A 151 -7.13 6.56 -2.64
C TRP A 151 -7.67 6.66 -4.06
N LYS A 152 -7.30 5.68 -4.90
CA LYS A 152 -7.74 5.49 -6.28
C LYS A 152 -8.21 4.05 -6.49
N HIS A 153 -9.25 3.90 -7.30
CA HIS A 153 -9.66 2.60 -7.82
C HIS A 153 -8.89 2.28 -9.10
N ILE A 154 -8.46 1.04 -9.24
CA ILE A 154 -7.82 0.52 -10.46
C ILE A 154 -8.46 -0.81 -10.80
N PRO A 155 -8.71 -1.16 -12.07
CA PRO A 155 -9.13 -2.52 -12.38
C PRO A 155 -7.94 -3.48 -12.11
N GLY A 156 -8.20 -4.65 -11.53
CA GLY A 156 -7.16 -5.55 -11.01
C GLY A 156 -6.05 -5.95 -12.01
N THR A 157 -6.32 -5.89 -13.32
CA THR A 157 -5.35 -6.19 -14.38
C THR A 157 -4.28 -5.10 -14.56
N PHE A 158 -4.47 -3.88 -14.05
CA PHE A 158 -3.66 -2.71 -14.43
C PHE A 158 -2.60 -2.27 -13.42
N ALA A 159 -2.43 -2.97 -12.29
CA ALA A 159 -1.50 -2.54 -11.23
C ALA A 159 -0.05 -2.35 -11.74
N ILE A 160 0.45 -3.28 -12.56
CA ILE A 160 1.79 -3.20 -13.16
C ILE A 160 1.87 -2.10 -14.21
N PHE A 161 0.81 -1.91 -15.01
CA PHE A 161 0.77 -0.89 -16.06
C PHE A 161 0.91 0.51 -15.45
N ILE A 162 0.20 0.81 -14.36
CA ILE A 162 0.27 2.10 -13.65
C ILE A 162 1.67 2.42 -13.12
N MET A 163 2.45 1.40 -12.79
CA MET A 163 3.81 1.62 -12.32
C MET A 163 4.76 2.07 -13.43
N VAL A 164 4.43 1.80 -14.69
CA VAL A 164 5.25 2.10 -15.87
C VAL A 164 4.61 3.11 -16.84
N SER A 165 3.42 3.62 -16.54
CA SER A 165 2.66 4.56 -17.38
C SER A 165 2.17 5.79 -16.61
N GLU A 166 1.76 6.84 -17.34
CA GLU A 166 1.06 7.97 -16.73
C GLU A 166 -0.28 7.53 -16.10
N PRO A 167 -0.68 8.12 -14.94
CA PRO A 167 -1.94 7.85 -14.28
C PRO A 167 -3.13 8.64 -14.85
#